data_AF-A0A132B5Y1-F1
#
_entry.id   AF-A0A132B5Y1-F1
#
_cell.length_a   1.000
_cell.length_b   1.000
_cell.length_c   1.000
_cell.angle_alpha   90.00
_cell.angle_beta   90.00
_cell.angle_gamma   90.00
#
_symmetry.space_group_name_H-M   'P 1'
#
loop_
_entity.id
_entity.type
_entity.pdbx_description
1 polymer ?
#
loop_
_entity_poly.entity_id
_entity_poly.type
_entity_poly.pdbx_seq_one_letter_code
_entity_poly.pdbx_strand_id
1 'polypeptide(L)'
;MPAFRRIGKKKSSESHERDSKAEESDRVRDRSVHPLTQDEIDEKPWKYIGYRGYTDFIASDNDFLMVRRFASVSARIVLSLQDQVMVLEEQLNELDWRYSKQEEEDVNNGTFRDDEEERVELLESLRLKILQYSKLNLADEFVLQQAEIKKHPTASPRDINSLQNWHFNHQYRAIDGAEQAYLSHTRDLYSVVPKEKTPLRRLLERSATFRIHWLWKEEKPPELPLFERDNPFEVLAATAAYSAVLMVFLQLNTPAVG
;
A
#
# COMPACT_ATOMS: atom_id res chain seq x y z
N MET A 1 -49.01 37.85 -56.64
CA MET A 1 -48.01 37.21 -57.53
C MET A 1 -46.81 36.81 -56.67
N PRO A 2 -46.56 35.51 -56.45
CA PRO A 2 -45.53 35.02 -55.52
C PRO A 2 -44.21 34.72 -56.26
N ALA A 3 -43.07 34.90 -55.58
CA ALA A 3 -41.76 34.45 -56.04
C ALA A 3 -41.13 33.49 -55.03
N PHE A 4 -41.02 32.24 -55.46
CA PHE A 4 -40.22 31.17 -54.87
C PHE A 4 -38.74 31.56 -54.75
N ARG A 5 -38.05 31.14 -53.68
CA ARG A 5 -36.63 30.76 -53.78
C ARG A 5 -36.25 29.59 -52.88
N ARG A 6 -35.58 28.64 -53.54
CA ARG A 6 -35.21 27.29 -53.12
C ARG A 6 -34.21 27.25 -51.96
N ILE A 7 -34.45 26.31 -51.05
CA ILE A 7 -33.45 25.75 -50.12
C ILE A 7 -32.61 24.74 -50.92
N GLY A 8 -31.28 24.86 -50.86
CA GLY A 8 -30.39 23.90 -51.51
C GLY A 8 -28.93 24.02 -51.11
N LYS A 9 -28.41 22.90 -50.60
CA LYS A 9 -27.00 22.45 -50.54
C LYS A 9 -26.08 23.01 -49.43
N LYS A 10 -26.22 22.43 -48.22
CA LYS A 10 -25.11 22.15 -47.28
C LYS A 10 -25.02 20.62 -47.08
N LYS A 11 -24.42 19.90 -48.03
CA LYS A 11 -24.23 18.43 -47.90
C LYS A 11 -22.87 17.91 -48.38
N SER A 12 -22.01 18.72 -49.00
CA SER A 12 -20.73 18.23 -49.55
C SER A 12 -19.48 18.52 -48.72
N SER A 13 -19.53 19.45 -47.76
CA SER A 13 -18.39 19.72 -46.86
C SER A 13 -18.35 18.77 -45.66
N GLU A 14 -19.53 18.30 -45.24
CA GLU A 14 -19.72 17.45 -44.05
C GLU A 14 -19.43 15.96 -44.32
N SER A 15 -19.30 15.56 -45.59
CA SER A 15 -18.87 14.20 -45.97
C SER A 15 -17.36 14.09 -45.99
N HIS A 16 -16.64 15.06 -46.56
CA HIS A 16 -15.17 15.08 -46.56
C HIS A 16 -14.56 15.18 -45.15
N GLU A 17 -15.21 15.89 -44.24
CA GLU A 17 -14.75 16.01 -42.85
C GLU A 17 -15.10 14.77 -41.99
N ARG A 18 -16.10 13.99 -42.39
CA ARG A 18 -16.43 12.70 -41.78
C ARG A 18 -15.52 11.59 -42.29
N ASP A 19 -15.18 11.61 -43.57
CA ASP A 19 -14.25 10.65 -44.18
C ASP A 19 -12.82 10.86 -43.67
N SER A 20 -12.38 12.11 -43.46
CA SER A 20 -11.07 12.40 -42.86
C SER A 20 -10.97 12.00 -41.37
N LYS A 21 -12.04 12.19 -40.59
CA LYS A 21 -12.12 11.74 -39.19
C LYS A 21 -12.25 10.23 -39.06
N ALA A 22 -12.93 9.57 -40.01
CA ALA A 22 -13.02 8.12 -40.06
C ALA A 22 -11.67 7.51 -40.47
N GLU A 23 -10.96 8.10 -41.45
CA GLU A 23 -9.60 7.69 -41.81
C GLU A 23 -8.57 7.99 -40.72
N GLU A 24 -8.72 9.08 -39.95
CA GLU A 24 -7.85 9.38 -38.80
C GLU A 24 -8.18 8.48 -37.58
N SER A 25 -9.46 8.16 -37.36
CA SER A 25 -9.93 7.15 -36.40
C SER A 25 -9.41 5.75 -36.75
N ASP A 26 -9.40 5.39 -38.03
CA ASP A 26 -8.90 4.09 -38.50
C ASP A 26 -7.36 4.03 -38.52
N ARG A 27 -6.66 5.16 -38.76
CA ARG A 27 -5.19 5.25 -38.59
C ARG A 27 -4.73 5.16 -37.13
N VAL A 28 -5.56 5.56 -36.17
CA VAL A 28 -5.27 5.38 -34.73
C VAL A 28 -5.53 3.94 -34.28
N ARG A 29 -6.37 3.19 -35.02
CA ARG A 29 -6.71 1.78 -34.72
C ARG A 29 -5.73 0.75 -35.27
N ASP A 30 -4.85 1.12 -36.19
CA ASP A 30 -3.86 0.23 -36.80
C ASP A 30 -2.44 0.48 -36.25
N ARG A 31 -2.31 0.50 -34.92
CA ARG A 31 -1.04 0.07 -34.30
C ARG A 31 -1.20 -1.42 -34.08
N SER A 32 -0.65 -2.21 -34.99
CA SER A 32 -0.47 -3.65 -34.78
C SER A 32 0.10 -3.86 -33.38
N VAL A 33 -0.73 -4.36 -32.46
CA VAL A 33 -0.33 -4.74 -31.11
C VAL A 33 0.49 -6.01 -31.28
N HIS A 34 1.73 -5.87 -31.72
CA HIS A 34 2.69 -6.95 -31.67
C HIS A 34 2.89 -7.31 -30.20
N PRO A 35 2.73 -8.59 -29.82
CA PRO A 35 3.04 -9.04 -28.48
C PRO A 35 4.46 -8.60 -28.15
N LEU A 36 4.64 -7.91 -27.03
CA LEU A 36 5.97 -7.49 -26.58
C LEU A 36 6.85 -8.73 -26.43
N THR A 37 8.06 -8.64 -26.98
CA THR A 37 9.07 -9.67 -26.81
C THR A 37 9.70 -9.58 -25.42
N GLN A 38 10.25 -10.69 -24.91
CA GLN A 38 10.90 -10.69 -23.59
C GLN A 38 12.08 -9.71 -23.55
N ASP A 39 12.83 -9.60 -24.64
CA ASP A 39 13.98 -8.69 -24.74
C ASP A 39 13.56 -7.21 -24.59
N GLU A 40 12.40 -6.82 -25.13
CA GLU A 40 11.85 -5.46 -24.99
C GLU A 40 11.40 -5.17 -23.54
N ILE A 41 10.89 -6.19 -22.85
CA ILE A 41 10.49 -6.11 -21.44
C ILE A 41 11.74 -5.94 -20.57
N ASP A 42 12.78 -6.75 -20.83
CA ASP A 42 14.04 -6.74 -20.09
C ASP A 42 14.87 -5.47 -20.33
N GLU A 43 14.72 -4.81 -21.49
CA GLU A 43 15.33 -3.51 -21.76
C GLU A 43 14.71 -2.41 -20.89
N LYS A 44 13.39 -2.45 -20.67
CA LYS A 44 12.62 -1.40 -19.97
C LYS A 44 11.69 -1.95 -18.89
N PRO A 45 12.21 -2.64 -17.87
CA PRO A 45 11.39 -3.27 -16.84
C PRO A 45 10.58 -2.25 -16.03
N TRP A 46 11.07 -1.02 -15.82
CA TRP A 46 10.28 0.04 -15.15
C TRP A 46 9.00 0.42 -15.90
N LYS A 47 9.01 0.28 -17.23
CA LYS A 47 7.88 0.67 -18.10
C LYS A 47 6.84 -0.44 -18.20
N TYR A 48 7.28 -1.68 -18.34
CA TYR A 48 6.40 -2.81 -18.65
C TYR A 48 6.03 -3.67 -17.44
N ILE A 49 6.84 -3.63 -16.37
CA ILE A 49 6.63 -4.40 -15.13
C ILE A 49 6.34 -3.42 -14.00
N GLY A 50 7.31 -2.56 -13.68
CA GLY A 50 7.18 -1.49 -12.70
C GLY A 50 6.62 -1.94 -11.34
N TYR A 51 5.91 -1.02 -10.68
CA TYR A 51 5.19 -1.32 -9.45
C TYR A 51 4.11 -2.37 -9.62
N ARG A 52 3.42 -2.42 -10.76
CA ARG A 52 2.36 -3.41 -11.03
C ARG A 52 2.87 -4.84 -10.85
N GLY A 53 3.95 -5.19 -11.54
CA GLY A 53 4.52 -6.54 -11.41
C GLY A 53 5.12 -6.81 -10.04
N TYR A 54 5.66 -5.78 -9.36
CA TYR A 54 6.18 -5.93 -8.01
C TYR A 54 5.07 -6.16 -6.98
N THR A 55 3.96 -5.44 -7.08
CA THR A 55 2.80 -5.61 -6.20
C THR A 55 2.11 -6.94 -6.45
N ASP A 56 2.01 -7.39 -7.70
CA ASP A 56 1.47 -8.72 -8.04
C ASP A 56 2.33 -9.82 -7.41
N PHE A 57 3.66 -9.68 -7.47
CA PHE A 57 4.58 -10.59 -6.80
C PHE A 57 4.43 -10.56 -5.27
N ILE A 58 4.37 -9.38 -4.66
CA ILE A 58 4.18 -9.25 -3.20
C ILE A 58 2.83 -9.83 -2.76
N ALA A 59 1.77 -9.62 -3.54
CA ALA A 59 0.43 -10.12 -3.23
C ALA A 59 0.29 -11.64 -3.42
N SER A 60 1.22 -12.29 -4.14
CA SER A 60 1.19 -13.74 -4.38
C SER A 60 1.39 -14.57 -3.11
N ASP A 61 2.06 -14.04 -2.07
CA ASP A 61 2.20 -14.70 -0.77
C ASP A 61 2.21 -13.67 0.38
N ASN A 62 1.43 -13.95 1.43
CA ASN A 62 1.42 -13.17 2.68
C ASN A 62 2.81 -12.94 3.29
N ASP A 63 3.78 -13.85 3.09
CA ASP A 63 5.15 -13.72 3.59
C ASP A 63 5.94 -12.62 2.86
N PHE A 64 5.50 -12.20 1.67
CA PHE A 64 6.18 -11.20 0.84
C PHE A 64 5.75 -9.76 1.11
N LEU A 65 4.59 -9.53 1.73
CA LEU A 65 4.20 -8.19 2.17
C LEU A 65 4.98 -7.79 3.42
N MET A 66 6.21 -7.34 3.19
CA MET A 66 7.15 -6.93 4.23
C MET A 66 7.28 -5.41 4.30
N VAL A 67 7.17 -4.88 5.52
CA VAL A 67 7.34 -3.46 5.81
C VAL A 67 8.32 -3.26 6.96
N ARG A 68 8.81 -2.03 7.10
CA ARG A 68 9.71 -1.65 8.21
C ARG A 68 8.91 -1.31 9.45
N ARG A 69 9.43 -1.69 10.63
CA ARG A 69 8.84 -1.34 11.93
C ARG A 69 9.13 0.11 12.32
N PHE A 70 10.26 0.67 11.85
CA PHE A 70 10.77 1.98 12.23
C PHE A 70 10.98 2.13 13.75
N ALA A 71 11.23 1.03 14.46
CA ALA A 71 11.20 1.01 15.93
C ALA A 71 12.15 2.04 16.57
N SER A 72 13.36 2.21 16.03
CA SER A 72 14.31 3.21 16.54
C SER A 72 13.87 4.65 16.27
N VAL A 73 13.20 4.91 15.14
CA VAL A 73 12.72 6.26 14.80
C VAL A 73 11.51 6.60 15.66
N SER A 74 10.56 5.67 15.79
CA SER A 74 9.40 5.79 16.66
C SER A 74 9.81 6.06 18.11
N ALA A 75 10.79 5.33 18.64
CA ALA A 75 11.32 5.56 19.99
C ALA A 75 11.90 6.97 20.16
N ARG A 76 12.65 7.48 19.18
CA ARG A 76 13.21 8.84 19.21
C ARG A 76 12.12 9.92 19.23
N ILE A 77 11.04 9.73 18.47
CA ILE A 77 9.91 10.66 18.44
C ILE A 77 9.23 10.70 19.83
N VAL A 78 8.98 9.54 20.43
CA VAL A 78 8.37 9.46 21.76
C VAL A 78 9.27 10.12 22.81
N LEU A 79 10.56 9.79 22.84
CA LEU A 79 11.52 10.38 23.78
C LEU A 79 11.64 11.90 23.60
N SER A 80 11.63 12.39 22.35
CA SER A 80 11.67 13.84 22.08
C SER A 80 10.43 14.57 22.59
N LEU A 81 9.25 13.95 22.55
CA LEU A 81 8.04 14.55 23.12
C LEU A 81 8.03 14.50 24.64
N GLN A 82 8.57 13.45 25.26
CA GLN A 82 8.74 13.40 26.71
C GLN A 82 9.63 14.53 27.20
N ASP A 83 10.77 14.74 26.54
CA ASP A 83 11.70 15.81 26.85
C ASP A 83 11.05 17.20 26.71
N GLN A 84 10.28 17.42 25.63
CA GLN A 84 9.54 18.68 25.46
C GLN A 84 8.50 18.94 26.56
N VAL A 85 7.83 17.90 27.06
CA VAL A 85 6.90 18.03 28.19
C VAL A 85 7.66 18.33 29.48
N MET A 86 8.78 17.64 29.72
CA MET A 86 9.64 17.84 30.88
C MET A 86 10.19 19.27 30.94
N VAL A 87 10.67 19.82 29.82
CA VAL A 87 11.14 21.22 29.77
C VAL A 87 10.05 22.22 30.16
N LEU A 88 8.81 22.01 29.71
CA LEU A 88 7.69 22.89 30.07
C LEU A 88 7.28 22.74 31.53
N GLU A 89 7.37 21.52 32.08
CA GLU A 89 7.13 21.25 33.50
C GLU A 89 8.21 21.91 34.37
N GLU A 90 9.49 21.83 33.99
CA GLU A 90 10.60 22.52 34.66
C GLU A 90 10.38 24.03 34.66
N GLN A 91 10.01 24.62 33.52
CA GLN A 91 9.69 26.04 33.42
C GLN A 91 8.52 26.44 34.33
N LEU A 92 7.49 25.60 34.45
CA LEU A 92 6.34 25.87 35.31
C LEU A 92 6.73 25.82 36.79
N ASN A 93 7.55 24.85 37.17
CA ASN A 93 8.08 24.73 38.52
C ASN A 93 8.99 25.92 38.88
N GLU A 94 9.81 26.41 37.94
CA GLU A 94 10.64 27.60 38.13
C GLU A 94 9.78 28.87 38.29
N LEU A 95 8.71 29.00 37.51
CA LEU A 95 7.74 30.10 37.61
C LEU A 95 7.04 30.10 38.98
N ASP A 96 6.53 28.95 39.40
CA ASP A 96 5.88 28.80 40.71
C ASP A 96 6.85 29.02 41.86
N TRP A 97 8.10 28.56 41.73
CA TRP A 97 9.14 28.85 42.70
C TRP A 97 9.45 30.35 42.79
N ARG A 98 9.56 31.05 41.66
CA ARG A 98 9.78 32.50 41.60
C ARG A 98 8.65 33.26 42.28
N TYR A 99 7.38 32.99 41.94
CA TYR A 99 6.24 33.65 42.56
C TYR A 99 6.01 33.30 44.04
N SER A 100 6.75 32.33 44.59
CA SER A 100 6.73 32.02 46.02
C SER A 100 7.74 32.83 46.85
N LYS A 101 8.65 33.56 46.19
CA LYS A 101 9.69 34.34 46.88
C LYS A 101 9.10 35.58 47.55
N GLN A 102 9.64 35.90 48.72
CA GLN A 102 9.26 37.10 49.49
C GLN A 102 9.64 38.42 48.80
N GLU A 103 10.62 38.39 47.90
CA GLU A 103 11.19 39.58 47.23
C GLU A 103 10.47 39.95 45.93
N GLU A 104 9.61 39.06 45.42
CA GLU A 104 8.83 39.27 44.20
C GLU A 104 7.49 39.96 44.50
N GLU A 105 6.77 40.38 43.46
CA GLU A 105 5.44 40.97 43.60
C GLU A 105 4.44 39.98 44.22
N ASP A 106 3.48 40.50 45.00
CA ASP A 106 2.48 39.71 45.71
C ASP A 106 1.42 39.16 44.73
N VAL A 107 1.76 38.05 44.07
CA VAL A 107 0.92 37.36 43.09
C VAL A 107 0.05 36.30 43.78
N ASN A 108 -1.22 36.23 43.40
CA ASN A 108 -2.15 35.24 43.95
C ASN A 108 -1.99 33.86 43.28
N ASN A 109 -1.13 33.02 43.84
CA ASN A 109 -0.91 31.63 43.38
C ASN A 109 -2.09 30.66 43.65
N GLY A 110 -3.23 31.15 44.17
CA GLY A 110 -4.40 30.34 44.55
C GLY A 110 -5.59 30.42 43.59
N THR A 111 -5.48 31.10 42.46
CA THR A 111 -6.57 31.29 41.50
C THR A 111 -6.13 31.08 40.06
N PHE A 112 -6.95 30.40 39.26
CA PHE A 112 -6.78 30.30 37.80
C PHE A 112 -7.62 31.35 37.04
N ARG A 113 -8.51 32.09 37.74
CA ARG A 113 -9.45 33.02 37.09
C ARG A 113 -8.79 34.34 36.71
N ASP A 114 -7.87 34.79 37.56
CA ASP A 114 -7.12 36.03 37.46
C ASP A 114 -5.64 35.69 37.65
N ASP A 115 -5.15 34.79 36.79
CA ASP A 115 -3.79 34.26 36.83
C ASP A 115 -2.85 35.09 35.96
N GLU A 116 -1.54 34.97 36.17
CA GLU A 116 -0.53 35.69 35.40
C GLU A 116 -0.45 35.18 33.97
N GLU A 117 -0.32 36.10 33.01
CA GLU A 117 -0.32 35.80 31.57
C GLU A 117 0.78 34.77 31.22
N GLU A 118 1.98 34.92 31.80
CA GLU A 118 3.10 33.98 31.64
C GLU A 118 2.72 32.55 32.07
N ARG A 119 2.02 32.40 33.20
CA ARG A 119 1.59 31.07 33.69
C ARG A 119 0.51 30.48 32.79
N VAL A 120 -0.45 31.29 32.35
CA VAL A 120 -1.54 30.86 31.46
C VAL A 120 -0.98 30.36 30.13
N GLU A 121 -0.05 31.10 29.52
CA GLU A 121 0.60 30.71 28.26
C GLU A 121 1.39 29.41 28.39
N LEU A 122 2.10 29.24 29.51
CA LEU A 122 2.89 28.05 29.78
C LEU A 122 2.01 26.82 30.01
N LEU A 123 0.93 26.96 30.79
CA LEU A 123 -0.06 25.90 31.00
C LEU A 123 -0.76 25.50 29.70
N GLU A 124 -1.07 26.45 28.82
CA GLU A 124 -1.65 26.15 27.52
C GLU A 124 -0.66 25.42 26.61
N SER A 125 0.61 25.85 26.60
CA SER A 125 1.68 25.17 25.87
C SER A 125 1.89 23.74 26.37
N LEU A 126 1.91 23.55 27.69
CA LEU A 126 2.00 22.25 28.34
C LEU A 126 0.79 21.39 27.99
N ARG A 127 -0.43 21.95 28.03
CA ARG A 127 -1.66 21.26 27.63
C ARG A 127 -1.55 20.75 26.18
N LEU A 128 -1.12 21.59 25.25
CA LEU A 128 -0.97 21.21 23.84
C LEU A 128 0.10 20.13 23.65
N LYS A 129 1.24 20.20 24.37
CA LYS A 129 2.29 19.19 24.31
C LYS A 129 1.88 17.87 24.94
N ILE A 130 1.20 17.91 26.08
CA ILE A 130 0.58 16.74 26.68
C ILE A 130 -0.45 16.15 25.72
N LEU A 131 -1.27 16.95 25.04
CA LEU A 131 -2.20 16.44 24.02
C LEU A 131 -1.48 15.83 22.82
N GLN A 132 -0.33 16.35 22.39
CA GLN A 132 0.47 15.74 21.31
C GLN A 132 1.12 14.43 21.76
N TYR A 133 1.72 14.42 22.94
CA TYR A 133 2.30 13.23 23.56
C TYR A 133 1.22 12.17 23.82
N SER A 134 0.09 12.58 24.38
CA SER A 134 -1.13 11.79 24.54
C SER A 134 -1.64 11.31 23.19
N LYS A 135 -1.82 12.14 22.17
CA LYS A 135 -2.28 11.65 20.86
C LYS A 135 -1.34 10.60 20.26
N LEU A 136 -0.04 10.65 20.59
CA LEU A 136 0.93 9.62 20.25
C LEU A 136 0.99 8.42 21.21
N ASN A 137 0.51 8.54 22.46
CA ASN A 137 0.54 7.48 23.49
C ASN A 137 -0.85 6.93 23.92
N LEU A 138 -1.84 7.80 24.08
CA LEU A 138 -3.28 7.59 24.32
C LEU A 138 -4.11 7.39 23.05
N ALA A 139 -3.55 7.56 21.84
CA ALA A 139 -4.04 6.73 20.76
C ALA A 139 -3.44 5.34 21.02
N ASP A 140 -4.26 4.48 21.63
CA ASP A 140 -4.11 3.03 21.61
C ASP A 140 -3.60 2.54 20.24
N GLU A 141 -3.87 3.25 19.14
CA GLU A 141 -3.19 3.02 17.87
C GLU A 141 -1.66 3.05 17.93
N PHE A 142 -0.95 4.16 18.17
CA PHE A 142 0.48 4.17 17.80
C PHE A 142 1.34 3.29 18.70
N VAL A 143 1.23 3.40 20.03
CA VAL A 143 2.04 2.57 20.94
C VAL A 143 1.56 1.12 20.95
N LEU A 144 0.25 0.82 20.92
CA LEU A 144 -0.18 -0.57 20.80
C LEU A 144 0.12 -1.11 19.42
N GLN A 145 -0.02 -0.35 18.32
CA GLN A 145 0.46 -0.78 16.99
C GLN A 145 1.95 -1.07 17.05
N GLN A 146 2.78 -0.21 17.64
CA GLN A 146 4.21 -0.50 17.76
C GLN A 146 4.47 -1.73 18.65
N ALA A 147 3.68 -1.95 19.70
CA ALA A 147 3.75 -3.14 20.54
C ALA A 147 3.32 -4.39 19.76
N GLU A 148 2.20 -4.35 19.03
CA GLU A 148 1.72 -5.42 18.16
C GLU A 148 2.74 -5.71 17.06
N ILE A 149 3.22 -4.69 16.34
CA ILE A 149 4.28 -4.76 15.33
C ILE A 149 5.57 -5.39 15.91
N LYS A 150 5.88 -5.13 17.18
CA LYS A 150 7.01 -5.78 17.88
C LYS A 150 6.75 -7.25 18.19
N LYS A 151 5.51 -7.69 18.35
CA LYS A 151 5.16 -9.11 18.49
C LYS A 151 5.38 -9.87 17.18
N HIS A 152 5.30 -9.22 16.01
CA HIS A 152 5.61 -9.88 14.75
C HIS A 152 7.08 -10.33 14.73
N PRO A 153 7.37 -11.59 14.35
CA PRO A 153 8.73 -12.04 14.19
C PRO A 153 9.46 -11.25 13.09
N THR A 154 10.77 -11.12 13.20
CA THR A 154 11.59 -10.58 12.11
C THR A 154 11.35 -11.39 10.85
N ALA A 155 11.29 -10.69 9.71
CA ALA A 155 11.14 -11.34 8.41
C ALA A 155 12.23 -12.40 8.20
N SER A 156 11.83 -13.53 7.63
CA SER A 156 12.74 -14.63 7.32
C SER A 156 13.81 -14.16 6.32
N PRO A 157 15.10 -14.47 6.54
CA PRO A 157 16.15 -14.17 5.56
C PRO A 157 15.86 -14.74 4.18
N ARG A 158 15.18 -15.90 4.12
CA ARG A 158 14.78 -16.53 2.86
C ARG A 158 13.76 -15.67 2.11
N ASP A 159 12.79 -15.13 2.81
CA ASP A 159 11.69 -14.37 2.20
C ASP A 159 12.23 -13.02 1.71
N ILE A 160 13.11 -12.38 2.50
CA ILE A 160 13.88 -11.20 2.06
C ILE A 160 14.68 -11.50 0.79
N ASN A 161 15.38 -12.64 0.75
CA ASN A 161 16.14 -13.05 -0.42
C ASN A 161 15.25 -13.29 -1.65
N SER A 162 14.02 -13.78 -1.48
CA SER A 162 13.06 -13.93 -2.58
C SER A 162 12.71 -12.58 -3.20
N LEU A 163 12.48 -11.54 -2.38
CA LEU A 163 12.25 -10.17 -2.88
C LEU A 163 13.51 -9.61 -3.56
N GLN A 164 14.69 -9.80 -2.97
CA GLN A 164 15.96 -9.37 -3.58
C GLN A 164 16.22 -10.06 -4.91
N ASN A 165 15.91 -11.36 -5.02
CA ASN A 165 15.99 -12.11 -6.27
C ASN A 165 14.99 -11.59 -7.31
N TRP A 166 13.78 -11.20 -6.90
CA TRP A 166 12.83 -10.58 -7.81
C TRP A 166 13.40 -9.28 -8.39
N HIS A 167 14.00 -8.42 -7.56
CA HIS A 167 14.67 -7.20 -8.06
C HIS A 167 15.86 -7.53 -8.96
N PHE A 168 16.67 -8.52 -8.60
CA PHE A 168 17.80 -9.00 -9.40
C PHE A 168 17.37 -9.49 -10.78
N ASN A 169 16.30 -10.29 -10.85
CA ASN A 169 15.77 -10.83 -12.10
C ASN A 169 15.29 -9.72 -13.05
N HIS A 170 14.95 -8.55 -12.52
CA HIS A 170 14.59 -7.35 -13.29
C HIS A 170 15.70 -6.29 -13.29
N GLN A 171 16.96 -6.73 -13.16
CA GLN A 171 18.17 -5.90 -13.23
C GLN A 171 18.19 -4.72 -12.25
N TYR A 172 17.43 -4.79 -11.15
CA TYR A 172 17.22 -3.70 -10.19
C TYR A 172 16.63 -2.42 -10.81
N ARG A 173 16.02 -2.52 -12.00
CA ARG A 173 15.51 -1.39 -12.79
C ARG A 173 13.99 -1.32 -12.83
N ALA A 174 13.27 -2.32 -12.35
CA ALA A 174 11.80 -2.29 -12.32
C ALA A 174 11.26 -1.24 -11.33
N ILE A 175 11.93 -1.07 -10.19
CA ILE A 175 11.58 -0.12 -9.12
C ILE A 175 12.78 0.81 -8.91
N ASP A 176 12.56 2.03 -8.41
CA ASP A 176 13.67 2.93 -8.11
C ASP A 176 14.60 2.34 -7.02
N GLY A 177 15.91 2.51 -7.18
CA GLY A 177 16.89 1.94 -6.25
C GLY A 177 16.78 2.47 -4.82
N ALA A 178 16.38 3.73 -4.64
CA ALA A 178 16.17 4.32 -3.32
C ALA A 178 14.95 3.69 -2.62
N GLU A 179 13.92 3.35 -3.38
CA GLU A 179 12.71 2.68 -2.87
C GLU A 179 12.98 1.23 -2.48
N GLN A 180 13.93 0.55 -3.16
CA GLN A 180 14.37 -0.81 -2.81
C GLN A 180 15.21 -0.88 -1.52
N ALA A 181 15.80 0.24 -1.09
CA ALA A 181 16.78 0.27 -0.01
C ALA A 181 16.22 -0.21 1.36
N TYR A 182 14.90 -0.24 1.53
CA TYR A 182 14.27 -0.78 2.73
C TYR A 182 14.63 -2.26 2.98
N LEU A 183 14.89 -3.05 1.92
CA LEU A 183 15.27 -4.46 2.01
C LEU A 183 16.63 -4.69 2.70
N SER A 184 17.49 -3.66 2.75
CA SER A 184 18.76 -3.73 3.48
C SER A 184 18.58 -3.74 5.02
N HIS A 185 17.42 -3.28 5.52
CA HIS A 185 17.14 -3.16 6.94
C HIS A 185 16.59 -4.47 7.54
N THR A 186 17.30 -5.58 7.34
CA THR A 186 16.83 -6.95 7.65
C THR A 186 16.25 -7.14 9.06
N ARG A 187 16.81 -6.47 10.07
CA ARG A 187 16.34 -6.52 11.46
C ARG A 187 15.06 -5.72 11.72
N ASP A 188 14.78 -4.73 10.88
CA ASP A 188 13.65 -3.82 10.98
C ASP A 188 12.44 -4.32 10.15
N LEU A 189 12.62 -5.36 9.32
CA LEU A 189 11.57 -5.90 8.45
C LEU A 189 10.71 -6.96 9.14
N TYR A 190 9.42 -6.95 8.82
CA TYR A 190 8.44 -7.97 9.25
C TYR A 190 7.37 -8.15 8.20
N SER A 191 6.77 -9.35 8.16
CA SER A 191 5.57 -9.60 7.37
C SER A 191 4.34 -9.07 8.11
N VAL A 192 3.50 -8.32 7.39
CA VAL A 192 2.25 -7.75 7.90
C VAL A 192 1.27 -8.84 8.35
N VAL A 193 1.27 -9.99 7.66
CA VAL A 193 0.38 -11.12 7.99
C VAL A 193 1.26 -12.33 8.33
N PRO A 194 1.61 -12.54 9.61
CA PRO A 194 2.50 -13.61 9.99
C PRO A 194 1.77 -14.94 9.81
N LYS A 195 2.26 -15.78 8.89
CA LYS A 195 1.85 -17.19 8.85
C LYS A 195 2.48 -17.91 10.05
N GLU A 196 1.67 -18.53 10.90
CA GLU A 196 2.18 -19.45 11.91
C GLU A 196 2.80 -20.67 11.21
N LYS A 197 4.12 -20.64 11.00
CA LYS A 197 4.82 -21.77 10.40
C LYS A 197 4.96 -22.88 11.44
N THR A 198 4.17 -23.94 11.30
CA THR A 198 4.30 -25.14 12.14
C THR A 198 5.72 -25.71 12.05
N PRO A 199 6.25 -26.35 13.12
CA PRO A 199 7.58 -26.94 13.10
C PRO A 199 7.81 -27.90 11.92
N LEU A 200 6.77 -28.67 11.56
CA LEU A 200 6.78 -29.56 10.41
C LEU A 200 6.93 -28.80 9.09
N ARG A 201 6.17 -27.71 8.91
CA ARG A 201 6.28 -26.85 7.72
C ARG A 201 7.67 -26.24 7.58
N ARG A 202 8.28 -25.79 8.69
CA ARG A 202 9.66 -25.28 8.69
C ARG A 202 10.69 -26.34 8.31
N LEU A 203 10.52 -27.59 8.76
CA LEU A 203 11.39 -28.70 8.39
C LEU A 203 11.26 -29.05 6.90
N LEU A 204 10.02 -29.10 6.40
CA LEU A 204 9.72 -29.33 4.97
C LEU A 204 10.28 -28.23 4.08
N GLU A 205 10.07 -26.97 4.44
CA GLU A 205 10.57 -25.81 3.69
C GLU A 205 12.10 -25.72 3.66
N ARG A 206 12.79 -26.33 4.63
CA ARG A 206 14.26 -26.41 4.66
C ARG A 206 14.80 -27.47 3.70
N SER A 207 14.00 -28.47 3.35
CA SER A 207 14.38 -29.55 2.45
C SER A 207 14.22 -29.13 0.98
N ALA A 208 15.34 -29.04 0.25
CA ALA A 208 15.32 -28.86 -1.20
C ALA A 208 14.69 -30.07 -1.91
N THR A 209 14.88 -31.27 -1.36
CA THR A 209 14.37 -32.54 -1.90
C THR A 209 12.85 -32.62 -1.90
N PHE A 210 12.18 -32.00 -0.92
CA PHE A 210 10.71 -32.01 -0.84
C PHE A 210 10.07 -31.02 -1.82
N ARG A 211 10.74 -29.92 -2.15
CA ARG A 211 10.28 -28.91 -3.14
C ARG A 211 10.34 -29.41 -4.59
N ILE A 212 11.30 -30.29 -4.88
CA ILE A 212 11.54 -30.82 -6.23
C ILE A 212 10.86 -32.18 -6.40
N HIS A 213 10.15 -32.66 -5.37
CA HIS A 213 9.40 -33.90 -5.47
C HIS A 213 8.28 -33.72 -6.50
N TRP A 214 8.32 -34.52 -7.55
CA TRP A 214 7.46 -34.49 -8.74
C TRP A 214 5.94 -34.49 -8.46
N LEU A 215 5.52 -34.82 -7.22
CA LEU A 215 4.13 -34.79 -6.73
C LEU A 215 3.63 -33.39 -6.34
N TRP A 216 4.53 -32.42 -6.14
CA TRP A 216 4.22 -31.06 -5.64
C TRP A 216 4.58 -29.97 -6.66
N LYS A 217 4.71 -30.36 -7.93
CA LYS A 217 4.95 -29.44 -9.04
C LYS A 217 3.62 -28.75 -9.35
N GLU A 218 3.41 -27.56 -8.80
CA GLU A 218 2.31 -26.69 -9.22
C GLU A 218 2.41 -26.42 -10.73
N GLU A 219 1.27 -26.50 -11.41
CA GLU A 219 1.15 -26.18 -12.82
C GLU A 219 1.34 -24.68 -13.03
N LYS A 220 2.52 -24.34 -13.54
CA LYS A 220 2.96 -23.03 -14.08
C LYS A 220 2.84 -21.83 -13.12
N PRO A 221 3.88 -20.98 -13.03
CA PRO A 221 3.72 -19.68 -12.36
C PRO A 221 2.57 -18.91 -13.02
N PRO A 222 1.82 -18.07 -12.28
CA PRO A 222 0.81 -17.21 -12.88
C PRO A 222 1.48 -16.44 -14.02
N GLU A 223 1.00 -16.66 -15.25
CA GLU A 223 1.48 -15.93 -16.40
C GLU A 223 1.32 -14.45 -16.07
N LEU A 224 2.44 -13.71 -16.07
CA LEU A 224 2.43 -12.26 -15.88
C LEU A 224 1.33 -11.70 -16.77
N PRO A 225 0.45 -10.81 -16.28
CA PRO A 225 -0.65 -10.30 -17.08
C PRO A 225 -0.08 -9.43 -18.21
N LEU A 226 0.23 -10.10 -19.32
CA LEU A 226 0.49 -9.52 -20.63
C LEU A 226 -0.81 -8.85 -21.02
N PHE A 227 -0.84 -7.51 -20.91
CA PHE A 227 -1.83 -6.58 -21.47
C PHE A 227 -3.21 -7.20 -21.72
N GLU A 228 -4.14 -6.94 -20.78
CA GLU A 228 -5.58 -6.82 -21.05
C GLU A 228 -6.08 -7.74 -22.18
N ARG A 229 -6.06 -9.05 -21.94
CA ARG A 229 -6.81 -10.00 -22.76
C ARG A 229 -8.28 -9.85 -22.39
N ASP A 230 -8.93 -8.84 -22.95
CA ASP A 230 -10.36 -8.88 -23.20
C ASP A 230 -10.63 -9.97 -24.24
N ASN A 231 -10.57 -11.23 -23.82
CA ASN A 231 -11.14 -12.35 -24.55
C ASN A 231 -12.56 -12.56 -24.02
N PRO A 232 -13.59 -11.91 -24.61
CA PRO A 232 -14.97 -12.11 -24.18
C PRO A 232 -15.38 -13.59 -24.22
N PHE A 233 -14.69 -14.40 -25.02
CA PHE A 233 -14.88 -15.84 -25.11
C PHE A 233 -14.46 -16.62 -23.85
N GLU A 234 -13.44 -16.17 -23.10
CA GLU A 234 -13.04 -16.83 -21.84
C GLU A 234 -14.00 -16.48 -20.71
N VAL A 235 -14.47 -15.23 -20.66
CA VAL A 235 -15.53 -14.82 -19.72
C VAL A 235 -16.83 -15.57 -20.03
N LEU A 236 -17.17 -15.75 -21.30
CA LEU A 236 -18.30 -16.58 -21.75
C LEU A 236 -18.11 -18.06 -21.40
N ALA A 237 -16.91 -18.61 -21.55
CA ALA A 237 -16.63 -20.00 -21.21
C ALA A 237 -16.68 -20.23 -19.69
N ALA A 238 -16.13 -19.33 -18.89
CA ALA A 238 -16.15 -19.40 -17.43
C ALA A 238 -17.57 -19.21 -16.88
N THR A 239 -18.35 -18.26 -17.42
CA THR A 239 -19.76 -18.08 -17.05
C THR A 239 -20.62 -19.25 -17.51
N ALA A 240 -20.38 -19.83 -18.70
CA ALA A 240 -21.08 -21.04 -19.15
C ALA A 240 -20.74 -22.25 -18.27
N ALA A 241 -19.48 -22.44 -17.90
CA ALA A 241 -19.05 -23.52 -17.01
C ALA A 241 -19.66 -23.38 -15.61
N TYR A 242 -19.64 -22.16 -15.05
CA TYR A 242 -20.28 -21.88 -13.76
C TYR A 242 -21.79 -22.10 -13.82
N SER A 243 -22.44 -21.67 -14.90
CA SER A 243 -23.88 -21.88 -15.12
C SER A 243 -24.23 -23.37 -15.24
N ALA A 244 -23.40 -24.16 -15.92
CA ALA A 244 -23.60 -25.60 -16.06
C ALA A 244 -23.46 -26.32 -14.71
N VAL A 245 -22.45 -25.97 -13.91
CA VAL A 245 -22.26 -26.53 -12.56
C VAL A 245 -23.42 -26.14 -11.64
N LEU A 246 -23.88 -24.89 -11.70
CA LEU A 246 -25.01 -24.41 -10.90
C LEU A 246 -26.31 -25.11 -11.32
N MET A 247 -26.56 -25.32 -12.61
CA MET A 247 -27.73 -26.05 -13.11
C MET A 247 -27.74 -27.51 -12.63
N VAL A 248 -26.59 -28.20 -12.66
CA VAL A 248 -26.45 -29.57 -12.13
C VAL A 248 -26.67 -29.59 -10.63
N PHE A 249 -26.12 -28.62 -9.89
CA PHE A 249 -26.31 -28.53 -8.44
C PHE A 249 -27.77 -28.25 -8.05
N LEU A 250 -28.48 -27.43 -8.84
CA LEU A 250 -29.91 -27.15 -8.64
C LEU A 250 -30.79 -28.36 -9.00
N GLN A 251 -30.46 -29.12 -10.04
CA GLN A 251 -31.18 -30.37 -10.40
C GLN A 251 -30.98 -31.50 -9.38
N LEU A 252 -29.85 -31.53 -8.68
CA LEU A 252 -29.59 -32.49 -7.61
C LEU A 252 -30.24 -32.12 -6.27
N ASN A 253 -30.66 -30.86 -6.11
CA ASN A 253 -31.30 -30.35 -4.90
C ASN A 253 -32.82 -30.10 -5.03
N THR A 254 -33.45 -30.48 -6.14
CA THR A 254 -34.92 -30.48 -6.22
C THR A 254 -35.47 -31.73 -5.53
N PRO A 255 -36.21 -31.62 -4.41
CA PRO A 255 -36.92 -32.76 -3.85
C PRO A 255 -38.00 -33.21 -4.84
N ALA A 256 -38.07 -34.52 -5.08
CA ALA A 256 -39.16 -35.11 -5.85
C ALA A 256 -40.49 -34.74 -5.20
N VAL A 257 -41.29 -33.95 -5.89
CA VAL A 257 -42.69 -33.69 -5.52
C VAL A 257 -43.44 -35.00 -5.79
N GLY A 258 -43.69 -35.75 -4.72
CA GLY A 258 -44.77 -36.74 -4.65
C GLY A 258 -46.05 -36.06 -4.19
#